data_AF-A0A0B7BNY0-F1
#
_entry.id   AF-A0A0B7BNY0-F1
#
_cell.length_a   1.000
_cell.length_b   1.000
_cell.length_c   1.000
_cell.angle_alpha   90.00
_cell.angle_beta   90.00
_cell.angle_gamma   90.00
#
_symmetry.space_group_name_H-M   'P 1'
#
loop_
_entity.id
_entity.type
_entity.pdbx_description
1 polymer ?
#
loop_
_entity_poly.entity_id
_entity_poly.type
_entity_poly.pdbx_seq_one_letter_code
_entity_poly.pdbx_strand_id
1 'polypeptide(L)' 'LGNSETFVGRWLEKQPRDKFVIATKCRMDMGVEQNVNNVGLSRRHITESIDRSLQRLHTDFVDLYQIHAWD' A
#
# COMPACT_ATOMS: atom_id res chain seq x y z
N LEU A 1 -3.78 -5.81 6.89
CA LEU A 1 -2.92 -6.88 6.30
C LEU A 1 -2.78 -6.68 4.79
N GLY A 2 -1.57 -6.73 4.24
CA GLY A 2 -1.28 -6.50 2.82
C GLY A 2 -0.49 -7.65 2.17
N ASN A 3 -0.89 -8.89 2.42
CA ASN A 3 -0.12 -10.08 2.01
C ASN A 3 0.13 -10.14 0.49
N SER A 4 -0.84 -9.70 -0.32
CA SER A 4 -0.64 -9.59 -1.78
C SER A 4 0.52 -8.67 -2.12
N GLU A 5 0.64 -7.51 -1.47
CA GLU A 5 1.76 -6.59 -1.67
C GLU A 5 3.08 -7.24 -1.25
N THR A 6 3.10 -8.01 -0.16
CA THR A 6 4.31 -8.76 0.26
C THR A 6 4.76 -9.80 -0.77
N PHE A 7 3.82 -10.54 -1.37
CA PHE A 7 4.16 -11.52 -2.42
C PHE A 7 4.66 -10.83 -3.68
N VAL A 8 3.99 -9.76 -4.11
CA VAL A 8 4.40 -8.95 -5.27
C VAL A 8 5.76 -8.31 -5.03
N GLY A 9 5.99 -7.73 -3.85
CA GLY A 9 7.26 -7.08 -3.50
C GLY A 9 8.45 -8.02 -3.55
N ARG A 10 8.34 -9.21 -2.96
CA ARG A 10 9.38 -10.26 -3.04
C ARG A 10 9.70 -10.69 -4.47
N TRP A 11 8.69 -10.69 -5.35
CA TRP A 11 8.89 -10.98 -6.77
C TRP A 11 9.54 -9.79 -7.49
N LEU A 12 9.12 -8.56 -7.17
CA LEU A 12 9.57 -7.31 -7.75
C LEU A 12 11.05 -7.00 -7.46
N GLU A 13 11.58 -7.38 -6.30
CA GLU A 13 13.01 -7.22 -5.94
C GLU A 13 13.98 -7.78 -7.00
N LYS A 14 13.53 -8.80 -7.75
CA LYS A 14 14.35 -9.48 -8.76
C LYS A 14 14.13 -8.93 -10.16
N GLN A 15 13.36 -7.84 -10.30
CA GLN A 15 12.98 -7.26 -11.58
C GLN A 15 13.57 -5.86 -11.76
N PRO A 16 13.84 -5.41 -12.99
CA PRO A 16 14.05 -4.01 -13.29
C PRO A 16 12.77 -3.22 -13.01
N ARG A 17 12.81 -2.27 -12.05
CA ARG A 17 11.62 -1.56 -11.55
C ARG A 17 10.90 -0.76 -12.64
N ASP A 18 11.63 -0.25 -13.62
CA ASP A 18 11.15 0.58 -14.74
C ASP A 18 10.31 -0.19 -15.77
N LYS A 19 10.30 -1.53 -15.72
CA LYS A 19 9.51 -2.36 -16.64
C LYS A 19 8.06 -2.58 -16.20
N PHE A 20 7.66 -2.09 -15.04
CA PHE A 20 6.36 -2.40 -14.44
C PHE A 20 5.65 -1.14 -13.95
N VAL A 21 4.33 -1.14 -14.11
CA VAL A 21 3.43 -0.16 -13.48
C VAL A 21 2.81 -0.83 -12.26
N ILE A 22 3.06 -0.26 -11.09
CA ILE A 22 2.55 -0.76 -9.81
C ILE A 22 1.42 0.15 -9.34
N ALA A 23 0.21 -0.41 -9.30
CA ALA A 23 -0.96 0.22 -8.74
C ALA A 23 -1.34 -0.44 -7.40
N THR A 24 -1.52 0.36 -6.36
CA THR A 24 -2.07 -0.11 -5.08
C THR A 24 -3.09 0.89 -4.52
N LYS A 25 -3.74 0.52 -3.42
CA LYS A 25 -4.91 1.21 -2.89
C LYS A 25 -4.89 1.32 -1.37
N CYS A 26 -5.45 2.41 -0.85
CA CYS A 26 -5.76 2.57 0.58
C CYS A 26 -7.26 2.79 0.81
N ARG A 27 -7.72 2.44 2.01
CA ARG A 27 -8.99 2.84 2.66
C ARG A 27 -9.37 1.84 3.73
N MET A 28 -9.22 0.55 3.45
CA MET A 28 -9.65 -0.52 4.36
C MET A 28 -8.85 -0.52 5.66
N ASP A 29 -9.43 -1.12 6.70
CA ASP A 29 -8.73 -1.33 7.97
C ASP A 29 -7.56 -2.30 7.77
N MET A 30 -6.35 -1.82 8.08
CA MET A 30 -5.11 -2.57 7.94
C MET A 30 -4.40 -2.81 9.26
N GLY A 31 -4.98 -2.36 10.38
CA GLY A 31 -4.43 -2.50 11.73
C GLY A 31 -4.61 -3.89 12.31
N VAL A 32 -3.79 -4.21 13.32
CA VAL A 32 -3.97 -5.42 14.16
C VAL A 32 -4.95 -5.13 15.30
N GLU A 33 -4.93 -3.90 15.80
CA GLU A 33 -5.83 -3.40 16.83
C GLU A 33 -6.92 -2.52 16.21
N GLN A 34 -8.12 -2.55 16.81
CA GLN A 34 -9.18 -1.63 16.43
C GLN A 34 -8.81 -0.20 16.78
N ASN A 35 -8.70 0.64 15.74
CA ASN A 35 -8.50 2.07 15.88
C ASN A 35 -9.20 2.77 14.72
N VAL A 36 -10.00 3.79 15.03
CA VAL A 36 -10.72 4.58 14.01
C VAL A 36 -9.79 5.24 12.99
N ASN A 37 -8.51 5.43 13.33
CA ASN A 37 -7.50 5.99 12.44
C ASN A 37 -6.85 4.96 11.50
N ASN A 38 -7.17 3.67 11.63
CA ASN A 38 -6.62 2.61 10.75
C ASN A 38 -7.46 2.40 9.48
N VAL A 39 -8.52 3.17 9.26
CA VAL A 39 -9.47 3.04 8.16
C VAL A 39 -9.82 4.43 7.58
N GLY A 40 -10.37 4.47 6.38
CA GLY A 40 -10.93 5.66 5.74
C GLY A 40 -9.93 6.42 4.85
N LEU A 41 -10.17 7.71 4.63
CA LEU A 41 -9.36 8.55 3.74
C LEU A 41 -8.79 9.78 4.45
N SER A 42 -8.62 9.71 5.77
CA SER A 42 -7.92 10.75 6.52
C SER A 42 -6.47 10.89 6.03
N ARG A 43 -5.93 12.12 6.08
CA ARG A 43 -4.51 12.39 5.76
C ARG A 43 -3.56 11.44 6.49
N ARG A 44 -3.85 11.18 7.76
CA ARG A 44 -3.06 10.27 8.61
C ARG A 44 -3.06 8.87 8.03
N HIS A 45 -4.23 8.29 7.78
CA HIS A 45 -4.33 6.93 7.28
C HIS A 45 -3.72 6.77 5.89
N ILE A 46 -3.93 7.74 4.99
CA ILE A 46 -3.32 7.73 3.64
C ILE A 46 -1.80 7.72 3.73
N THR A 47 -1.21 8.59 4.55
CA THR A 47 0.25 8.71 4.69
C THR A 47 0.85 7.46 5.33
N GLU A 48 0.28 6.99 6.42
CA GLU A 48 0.76 5.75 7.06
C GLU A 48 0.56 4.52 6.15
N SER A 49 -0.52 4.49 5.36
CA SER A 49 -0.80 3.38 4.44
C SER A 49 0.21 3.31 3.31
N ILE A 50 0.59 4.44 2.69
CA ILE A 50 1.57 4.43 1.59
C ILE A 50 2.94 3.98 2.09
N ASP A 51 3.40 4.46 3.26
CA ASP A 51 4.67 4.04 3.85
C ASP A 51 4.72 2.52 4.05
N ARG A 52 3.64 1.96 4.60
CA ARG A 52 3.54 0.51 4.82
C ARG A 52 3.41 -0.27 3.50
N SER A 53 2.76 0.29 2.47
CA SER A 53 2.68 -0.34 1.15
C SER A 53 4.04 -0.38 0.46
N LEU A 54 4.80 0.70 0.48
CA LEU A 54 6.16 0.77 -0.07
C LEU A 54 7.09 -0.25 0.62
N GLN A 55 7.02 -0.33 1.95
CA GLN A 55 7.75 -1.36 2.71
C GLN A 55 7.40 -2.78 2.30
N ARG A 56 6.13 -3.09 2.02
CA ARG A 56 5.70 -4.43 1.58
C ARG A 56 6.03 -4.72 0.12
N LEU A 57 6.00 -3.70 -0.73
CA LEU A 57 6.32 -3.79 -2.16
C LEU A 57 7.82 -3.75 -2.44
N HIS A 58 8.65 -3.43 -1.44
CA HIS A 58 10.11 -3.35 -1.54
C HIS A 58 10.55 -2.38 -2.67
N THR A 59 9.88 -1.22 -2.74
CA THR A 59 10.14 -0.15 -3.70
C THR A 59 9.94 1.20 -3.01
N ASP A 60 10.57 2.22 -3.56
CA ASP A 60 10.50 3.62 -3.15
C ASP A 60 9.27 4.37 -3.69
N PHE A 61 8.62 3.87 -4.75
CA PHE A 61 7.42 4.49 -5.31
C PHE A 61 6.40 3.50 -5.90
N VAL A 62 5.14 3.92 -5.94
CA VAL A 62 4.08 3.31 -6.76
C VAL A 62 3.69 4.28 -7.87
N ASP A 63 3.33 3.73 -9.03
CA ASP A 63 2.98 4.52 -10.21
C ASP A 63 1.58 5.12 -10.09
N LEU A 64 0.67 4.37 -9.43
CA LEU A 64 -0.70 4.81 -9.20
C LEU A 64 -1.14 4.43 -7.78
N TYR A 65 -1.57 5.42 -7.03
CA TYR A 65 -2.16 5.23 -5.70
C TYR A 65 -3.63 5.61 -5.71
N GLN A 66 -4.49 4.65 -5.43
CA GLN A 66 -5.95 4.80 -5.55
C GLN A 66 -6.63 4.79 -4.18
N ILE A 67 -7.71 5.54 -4.06
CA ILE A 67 -8.69 5.34 -2.99
C ILE A 67 -9.53 4.11 -3.34
N HIS A 68 -9.62 3.14 -2.43
CA HIS A 68 -10.30 1.87 -2.71
C HIS A 68 -11.83 2.03 -2.77
N ALA A 69 -12.37 3.01 -2.05
CA ALA A 69 -13.76 3.40 -2.06
C ALA A 69 -13.87 4.85 -1.56
N TRP A 70 -15.03 5.48 -1.77
CA TRP A 70 -15.39 6.66 -1.00
C TRP A 70 -15.42 6.28 0.49
N ASP A 71 -15.00 7.21 1.35
CA ASP A 71 -14.82 6.95 2.78
C ASP A 71 -16.14 6.52 3.44
#